data_AF-A0A2G2G9K7-F1
#
_entry.id   AF-A0A2G2G9K7-F1
#
_cell.length_a   1.000
_cell.length_b   1.000
_cell.length_c   1.000
_cell.angle_alpha   90.00
_cell.angle_beta   90.00
_cell.angle_gamma   90.00
#
_symmetry.space_group_name_H-M   'P 1'
#
loop_
_entity.id
_entity.type
_entity.pdbx_description
1 polymer ?
#
loop_
_entity_poly.entity_id
_entity_poly.type
_entity_poly.pdbx_seq_one_letter_code
_entity_poly.pdbx_strand_id
1 'polypeptide(L)'
;MIPQIGFAEMLLIAVLALVVVGPKDLPVMMRKAGQWMGKIKMLGQEFKDAFSQIADDDELKELRREIDELKSMGQLSNLSDEAFEEDMRALDRDLREGVELNTENDSTKPSDKEASDE
;
A
#
# COMPACT_ATOMS: atom_id res chain seq x y z
N MET A 1 -6.48 -11.17 -13.76
CA MET A 1 -7.31 -11.90 -12.78
C MET A 1 -6.54 -11.95 -11.48
N ILE A 2 -6.99 -11.21 -10.46
CA ILE A 2 -6.40 -11.28 -9.12
C ILE A 2 -6.96 -12.55 -8.45
N PRO A 3 -6.11 -13.46 -7.93
CA PRO A 3 -6.60 -14.65 -7.26
C PRO A 3 -7.43 -14.23 -6.04
N GLN A 4 -8.67 -14.70 -5.98
CA GLN A 4 -9.51 -14.62 -4.78
C GLN A 4 -8.74 -15.31 -3.65
N ILE A 5 -8.70 -14.73 -2.46
CA ILE A 5 -8.08 -15.38 -1.28
C ILE A 5 -8.94 -16.59 -0.90
N GLY A 6 -8.68 -17.71 -1.56
CA GLY A 6 -9.27 -19.01 -1.27
C GLY A 6 -8.40 -19.78 -0.29
N PHE A 7 -8.95 -20.91 0.17
CA PHE A 7 -8.23 -21.83 1.06
C PHE A 7 -6.94 -22.35 0.41
N ALA A 8 -6.94 -22.57 -0.91
CA ALA A 8 -5.79 -23.07 -1.64
C ALA A 8 -4.62 -22.06 -1.64
N GLU A 9 -4.92 -20.77 -1.86
CA GLU A 9 -3.95 -19.68 -1.84
C GLU A 9 -3.36 -19.49 -0.44
N MET A 10 -4.19 -19.57 0.60
CA MET A 10 -3.72 -19.54 1.99
C MET A 10 -2.75 -20.68 2.30
N LEU A 11 -3.02 -21.89 1.77
CA LEU A 11 -2.15 -23.05 1.94
C LEU A 11 -0.82 -22.87 1.18
N LEU A 12 -0.86 -22.32 -0.03
CA LEU A 12 0.35 -21.99 -0.80
C LEU A 12 1.24 -20.98 -0.07
N ILE A 13 0.66 -19.91 0.48
CA ILE A 13 1.40 -18.91 1.28
C ILE A 13 1.96 -19.56 2.54
N ALA A 14 1.21 -20.43 3.22
CA ALA A 14 1.70 -21.14 4.40
C ALA A 14 2.92 -22.00 4.05
N VAL A 15 2.89 -22.73 2.93
CA VAL A 15 4.05 -23.52 2.47
C VAL A 15 5.24 -22.62 2.14
N LEU A 16 5.04 -21.53 1.40
CA LEU A 16 6.09 -20.57 1.10
C LEU A 16 6.72 -19.97 2.37
N ALA A 17 5.90 -19.61 3.35
CA ALA A 17 6.37 -19.09 4.62
C ALA A 17 7.22 -20.13 5.37
N LEU A 18 6.84 -21.42 5.34
CA LEU A 18 7.65 -22.51 5.93
C LEU A 18 8.99 -22.69 5.20
N VAL A 19 9.05 -22.50 3.88
CA VAL A 19 10.31 -22.64 3.12
C VAL A 19 11.24 -21.45 3.36
N VAL A 20 10.71 -20.23 3.35
CA VAL A 20 11.49 -19.00 3.49
C VAL A 20 11.99 -18.80 4.92
N VAL A 21 11.09 -18.97 5.91
CA VAL A 21 11.42 -18.74 7.33
C VAL A 21 11.96 -20.02 7.97
N GLY A 22 11.49 -21.18 7.53
CA GLY A 22 11.77 -22.46 8.17
C GLY A 22 10.61 -22.93 9.06
N PRO A 23 10.30 -24.24 9.08
CA PRO A 23 9.15 -24.78 9.81
C PRO A 23 9.26 -24.67 11.33
N LYS A 24 10.48 -24.52 11.86
CA LYS A 24 10.73 -24.34 13.29
C LYS A 24 10.73 -22.88 13.72
N ASP A 25 11.07 -21.96 12.82
CA ASP A 25 11.26 -20.55 13.13
C ASP A 25 9.96 -19.75 12.98
N LEU A 26 9.11 -20.11 12.01
CA LEU A 26 7.77 -19.54 11.84
C LEU A 26 6.92 -19.55 13.13
N PRO A 27 6.75 -20.67 13.85
CA PRO A 27 5.96 -20.68 15.09
C PRO A 27 6.63 -19.87 16.22
N VAL A 28 7.96 -19.81 16.26
CA VAL A 28 8.69 -18.99 17.24
C VAL A 28 8.51 -17.49 16.94
N MET A 29 8.57 -17.09 15.66
CA MET A 29 8.32 -15.73 15.22
C MET A 29 6.88 -15.30 15.47
N MET A 30 5.89 -16.16 15.19
CA MET A 30 4.47 -15.88 15.50
C MET A 30 4.27 -15.62 17.00
N ARG A 31 4.95 -16.36 17.87
CA ARG A 31 4.89 -16.13 19.32
C ARG A 31 5.48 -14.77 19.70
N LYS A 32 6.62 -14.39 19.13
CA LYS A 32 7.26 -13.08 19.37
C LYS A 32 6.38 -11.93 18.84
N ALA A 33 5.87 -12.05 17.62
CA ALA A 33 4.97 -11.09 17.02
C ALA A 33 3.67 -10.95 17.84
N GLY A 34 3.09 -12.06 18.29
CA GLY A 34 1.92 -12.06 19.16
C GLY A 34 2.18 -11.39 20.52
N GLN A 35 3.36 -11.60 21.12
CA GLN A 35 3.75 -10.89 22.34
C GLN A 35 3.90 -9.38 22.11
N TRP A 36 4.46 -8.96 20.99
CA TRP A 36 4.57 -7.54 20.62
C TRP A 36 3.19 -6.92 20.37
N MET A 37 2.34 -7.60 19.61
CA MET A 37 0.96 -7.18 19.37
C MET A 37 0.16 -7.10 20.67
N GLY A 38 0.39 -8.03 21.60
CA GLY A 38 -0.21 -8.01 22.93
C GLY A 38 0.20 -6.80 23.76
N LYS A 39 1.49 -6.40 23.71
CA LYS A 39 1.97 -5.17 24.36
C LYS A 39 1.33 -3.92 23.75
N ILE A 40 1.24 -3.86 22.42
CA ILE A 40 0.57 -2.74 21.72
C ILE A 40 -0.91 -2.69 22.10
N LYS A 41 -1.59 -3.84 22.18
CA LYS A 41 -2.99 -3.91 22.61
C LYS A 41 -3.18 -3.40 24.03
N MET A 42 -2.30 -3.77 24.95
CA MET A 42 -2.32 -3.32 26.34
C MET A 42 -2.11 -1.80 26.44
N LEU A 43 -1.11 -1.27 25.73
CA LEU A 43 -0.90 0.17 25.62
C LEU A 43 -2.14 0.86 25.04
N GLY A 44 -2.73 0.33 23.98
CA GLY A 44 -3.96 0.87 23.39
C GLY A 44 -5.15 0.87 24.35
N GLN A 45 -5.24 -0.07 25.29
CA GLN A 45 -6.24 -0.06 26.36
C GLN A 45 -5.98 1.07 27.36
N GLU A 46 -4.73 1.23 27.81
CA GLU A 46 -4.33 2.33 28.71
C GLU A 46 -4.56 3.72 28.06
N PHE A 47 -4.21 3.86 26.77
CA PHE A 47 -4.50 5.07 26.00
C PHE A 47 -5.99 5.31 25.91
N LYS A 48 -6.79 4.30 25.56
CA LYS A 48 -8.25 4.43 25.48
C LYS A 48 -8.83 4.90 26.82
N ASP A 49 -8.35 4.36 27.93
CA ASP A 49 -8.83 4.72 29.27
C ASP A 49 -8.40 6.16 29.66
N ALA A 50 -7.18 6.58 29.29
CA ALA A 50 -6.71 7.96 29.47
C ALA A 50 -7.49 8.96 28.59
N PHE A 51 -7.72 8.64 27.32
CA PHE A 51 -8.56 9.42 26.42
C PHE A 51 -10.01 9.46 26.91
N SER A 52 -10.53 8.40 27.54
CA SER A 52 -11.88 8.39 28.09
C SER A 52 -12.03 9.34 29.29
N GLN A 53 -11.00 9.54 30.10
CA GLN A 53 -11.03 10.49 31.21
C GLN A 53 -10.97 11.95 30.74
N ILE A 54 -10.24 12.21 29.66
CA ILE A 54 -10.17 13.54 29.03
C ILE A 54 -11.40 13.77 28.12
N ALA A 55 -12.12 12.72 27.71
CA ALA A 55 -13.24 12.83 26.76
C ALA A 55 -14.47 13.53 27.37
N ASP A 56 -14.50 13.63 28.69
CA ASP A 56 -15.47 14.42 29.44
C ASP A 56 -15.11 15.93 29.45
N ASP A 57 -13.91 16.33 29.01
CA ASP A 57 -13.53 17.72 28.71
C ASP A 57 -13.90 18.09 27.25
N ASP A 58 -14.36 19.33 27.04
CA ASP A 58 -14.93 19.80 25.77
C ASP A 58 -13.96 19.71 24.56
N GLU A 59 -12.64 19.70 24.77
CA GLU A 59 -11.62 19.64 23.71
C GLU A 59 -11.63 18.31 22.93
N LEU A 60 -11.92 17.17 23.57
CA LEU A 60 -11.95 15.89 22.87
C LEU A 60 -13.24 15.65 22.08
N LYS A 61 -14.32 16.36 22.41
CA LYS A 61 -15.52 16.42 21.56
C LYS A 61 -15.21 17.13 20.24
N GLU A 62 -14.42 18.20 20.27
CA GLU A 62 -13.97 18.93 19.08
C GLU A 62 -13.14 18.01 18.17
N LEU A 63 -12.12 17.33 18.72
CA LEU A 63 -11.30 16.39 17.94
C LEU A 63 -12.10 15.22 17.37
N ARG A 64 -13.05 14.65 18.14
CA ARG A 64 -13.94 13.59 17.65
C ARG A 64 -14.80 14.10 16.49
N ARG A 65 -15.30 15.33 16.60
CA ARG A 65 -16.10 15.97 15.55
C ARG A 65 -15.27 16.23 14.30
N GLU A 66 -14.02 16.69 14.44
CA GLU A 66 -13.10 16.91 13.32
C GLU A 66 -12.73 15.57 12.63
N ILE A 67 -12.49 14.50 13.39
CA ILE A 67 -12.26 13.15 12.85
C ILE A 67 -13.51 12.60 12.15
N ASP A 68 -14.69 12.79 12.75
CA ASP A 68 -15.96 12.38 12.13
C ASP A 68 -16.30 13.23 10.89
N GLU A 69 -15.89 14.50 10.86
CA GLU A 69 -16.02 15.39 9.70
C GLU A 69 -15.04 14.98 8.58
N LEU A 70 -13.79 14.66 8.91
CA LEU A 70 -12.81 14.07 8.00
C LEU A 70 -13.28 12.72 7.43
N LYS A 71 -13.92 11.90 8.25
CA LYS A 71 -14.48 10.60 7.87
C LYS A 71 -15.75 10.75 7.02
N SER A 72 -16.62 11.69 7.34
CA SER A 72 -17.88 11.94 6.63
C SER A 72 -17.70 12.74 5.33
N MET A 73 -16.63 13.56 5.23
CA MET A 73 -16.15 14.12 3.97
C MET A 73 -15.52 13.06 3.04
N GLY A 74 -15.50 11.79 3.45
CA GLY A 74 -15.11 10.68 2.58
C GLY A 74 -13.61 10.57 2.31
N GLN A 75 -12.77 11.38 2.98
CA GLN A 75 -11.35 11.43 2.69
C GLN A 75 -10.56 10.20 3.20
N LEU A 76 -11.18 9.28 3.95
CA LEU A 76 -10.55 8.00 4.35
C LEU A 76 -11.13 6.76 3.68
N SER A 77 -12.35 6.85 3.13
CA SER A 77 -13.02 5.74 2.43
C SER A 77 -13.05 5.94 0.91
N ASN A 78 -13.03 7.18 0.44
CA ASN A 78 -13.03 7.52 -0.99
C ASN A 78 -11.60 7.82 -1.51
N LEU A 79 -10.62 8.08 -0.63
CA LEU A 79 -9.20 8.19 -1.04
C LEU A 79 -8.52 6.83 -1.29
N SER A 80 -9.04 5.73 -0.73
CA SER A 80 -8.40 4.41 -0.87
C SER A 80 -8.72 3.72 -2.19
N ASP A 81 -9.88 4.00 -2.79
CA ASP A 81 -10.31 3.34 -4.02
C ASP A 81 -10.16 4.25 -5.25
N GLU A 82 -10.66 5.50 -5.21
CA GLU A 82 -10.67 6.37 -6.40
C GLU A 82 -9.32 7.05 -6.65
N ALA A 83 -8.68 7.61 -5.61
CA ALA A 83 -7.36 8.22 -5.76
C ALA A 83 -6.27 7.18 -6.05
N PHE A 84 -6.44 5.96 -5.51
CA PHE A 84 -5.55 4.83 -5.75
C PHE A 84 -5.72 4.25 -7.17
N GLU A 85 -6.95 4.23 -7.70
CA GLU A 85 -7.21 3.88 -9.11
C GLU A 85 -6.66 4.93 -10.08
N GLU A 86 -6.77 6.22 -9.76
CA GLU A 86 -6.24 7.31 -10.61
C GLU A 86 -4.71 7.26 -10.69
N ASP A 87 -4.04 7.06 -9.55
CA ASP A 87 -2.59 6.94 -9.48
C ASP A 87 -2.09 5.69 -10.21
N MET A 88 -2.79 4.55 -10.08
CA MET A 88 -2.51 3.32 -10.85
C MET A 88 -2.71 3.50 -12.37
N ARG A 89 -3.74 4.26 -12.80
CA ARG A 89 -3.99 4.54 -14.23
C ARG A 89 -3.02 5.54 -14.82
N ALA A 90 -2.52 6.49 -14.02
CA ALA A 90 -1.45 7.39 -14.43
C ALA A 90 -0.15 6.60 -14.59
N LEU A 91 0.16 5.72 -13.63
CA LEU A 91 1.35 4.87 -13.68
C LEU A 91 1.31 3.86 -14.84
N ASP A 92 0.16 3.26 -15.16
CA ASP A 92 0.00 2.37 -16.32
C ASP A 92 0.18 3.11 -17.66
N ARG A 93 -0.25 4.38 -17.73
CA ARG A 93 0.00 5.25 -18.89
C ARG A 93 1.47 5.59 -19.04
N ASP A 94 2.14 6.02 -17.97
CA ASP A 94 3.57 6.32 -17.97
C ASP A 94 4.41 5.07 -18.28
N LEU A 95 3.99 3.89 -17.82
CA LEU A 95 4.62 2.61 -18.16
C LEU A 95 4.41 2.24 -19.64
N ARG A 96 3.20 2.43 -20.19
CA ARG A 96 2.93 2.21 -21.62
C ARG A 96 3.69 3.19 -22.51
N GLU A 97 3.73 4.46 -22.12
CA GLU A 97 4.44 5.51 -22.83
C GLU A 97 5.96 5.29 -22.74
N GLY A 98 6.46 4.86 -21.59
CA GLY A 98 7.85 4.40 -21.42
C GLY A 98 8.19 3.12 -22.19
N VAL A 99 7.21 2.29 -22.54
CA VAL A 99 7.37 1.12 -23.41
C VAL A 99 7.37 1.52 -24.90
N GLU A 100 6.63 2.56 -25.29
CA GLU A 100 6.66 3.09 -26.67
C GLU A 100 7.95 3.87 -26.97
N LEU A 101 8.54 4.56 -26.00
CA LEU A 101 9.84 5.26 -26.18
C LEU A 101 11.05 4.32 -26.37
N ASN A 102 10.92 3.03 -26.06
CA ASN A 102 11.94 2.02 -26.38
C ASN A 102 11.68 1.26 -27.70
N THR A 103 10.56 1.54 -28.39
CA THR A 103 10.26 1.00 -29.73
C THR A 103 10.32 2.08 -30.82
N GLU A 104 10.72 3.31 -30.48
CA GLU A 104 10.96 4.40 -31.46
C GLU A 104 12.39 4.95 -31.35
N ASN A 105 13.38 4.07 -31.16
CA ASN A 105 14.80 4.41 -31.34
C ASN A 105 15.58 3.33 -32.12
N ASP A 106 14.90 2.63 -33.04
CA ASP A 106 15.53 1.77 -34.05
C ASP A 106 14.95 2.00 -35.45
N SER A 107 14.64 3.24 -35.82
CA SER A 107 14.50 3.63 -37.24
C SER A 107 14.41 5.14 -37.40
N THR A 108 15.54 5.80 -37.68
CA THR A 108 15.65 6.90 -38.68
C THR A 108 17.10 7.39 -38.79
N LYS A 109 17.90 6.61 -39.53
CA LYS A 109 18.67 7.05 -40.70
C LYS A 109 19.29 8.47 -40.67
N PRO A 110 20.62 8.64 -40.65
CA PRO A 110 21.23 9.86 -41.14
C PRO A 110 21.37 9.75 -42.66
N SER A 111 20.42 10.33 -43.38
CA SER A 111 20.62 10.76 -44.77
C SER A 111 20.33 12.24 -44.78
N ASP A 112 21.38 13.05 -44.95
CA ASP A 112 21.49 13.97 -46.08
C ASP A 112 22.63 14.95 -45.81
N LYS A 113 23.63 14.92 -46.70
CA LYS A 113 24.21 16.08 -47.39
C LYS A 113 25.35 15.62 -48.31
N GLU A 114 25.01 15.39 -49.57
CA GLU A 114 25.91 15.72 -50.67
C GLU A 114 26.09 17.24 -50.71
N ALA A 115 27.34 17.72 -50.72
CA ALA A 115 27.88 18.71 -51.65
C ALA A 115 29.22 19.28 -51.13
N SER A 116 30.31 18.64 -51.52
CA SER A 116 31.62 19.27 -51.76
C SER A 116 32.49 18.27 -52.52
N ASP A 117 32.35 18.20 -53.84
CA ASP A 117 33.46 18.44 -54.77
C ASP A 117 32.99 18.33 -56.24
N GLU A 118 33.50 19.30 -57.03
CA GLU A 118 33.44 19.55 -58.49
C GLU A 118 32.16 20.15 -59.13
#